data_AF-A0A7R9BF91-F1
#
_entry.id   AF-A0A7R9BF91-F1
#
_cell.length_a   1.000
_cell.length_b   1.000
_cell.length_c   1.000
_cell.angle_alpha   90.00
_cell.angle_beta   90.00
_cell.angle_gamma   90.00
#
_symmetry.space_group_name_H-M   'P 1'
#
loop_
_entity.id
_entity.type
_entity.pdbx_description
1 polymer ?
#
loop_
_entity_poly.entity_id
_entity_poly.type
_entity_poly.pdbx_seq_one_letter_code
_entity_poly.pdbx_strand_id
1 'polypeptide(L)'
;MSDHEVDEVATVMAGGPMDVDSALQEVLKTALIHDGLARGIRVAVKALDKRQALLCILANSCDEPAYTKLVTALCSEHGIPLLTVDSNKMLGEWSGLCKIDKEGKARKVVGSSCVVITGSVIKMSGHTIMLIQSGNRLDTRSYSDFDSLTECLEGICRLYEEHLKRSSPTTPSITYDISQLFDFIDDLPDLSVLAYNSEHNMYAPYGKDWVKEKIYVMLRRQAATK
;
A
#
# COMPACT_ATOMS: atom_id res chain seq x y z
N MET A 1 -40.34 4.59 27.38
CA MET A 1 -39.58 3.46 26.82
C MET A 1 -38.33 4.04 26.23
N SER A 2 -37.34 4.17 27.10
CA SER A 2 -36.05 4.79 26.86
C SER A 2 -35.10 3.86 27.58
N ASP A 3 -34.27 3.17 26.81
CA ASP A 3 -32.90 2.78 27.14
C ASP A 3 -32.35 2.12 25.87
N HIS A 4 -31.43 2.85 25.22
CA HIS A 4 -30.53 2.30 24.21
C HIS A 4 -29.21 2.14 24.95
N GLU A 5 -28.89 0.91 25.35
CA GLU A 5 -27.56 0.56 25.85
C GLU A 5 -26.57 0.77 24.69
N VAL A 6 -25.66 1.71 24.88
CA VAL A 6 -24.51 1.92 24.01
C VAL A 6 -23.41 1.03 24.57
N ASP A 7 -23.22 -0.15 23.98
CA ASP A 7 -22.04 -0.97 24.26
C ASP A 7 -20.80 -0.28 23.68
N GLU A 8 -19.96 0.25 24.58
CA GLU A 8 -18.62 0.73 24.28
C GLU A 8 -17.76 -0.43 23.76
N VAL A 9 -17.44 -0.40 22.46
CA VAL A 9 -16.46 -1.32 21.88
C VAL A 9 -15.06 -0.85 22.30
N ALA A 10 -14.58 -1.38 23.43
CA ALA A 10 -13.21 -1.21 23.87
C ALA A 10 -12.27 -1.98 22.93
N THR A 11 -11.72 -1.28 21.92
CA THR A 11 -10.61 -1.78 21.10
C THR A 11 -9.34 -1.79 21.94
N VAL A 12 -8.99 -2.95 22.48
CA VAL A 12 -7.69 -3.19 23.11
C VAL A 12 -6.61 -3.25 22.02
N MET A 13 -5.93 -2.13 21.78
CA MET A 13 -4.68 -2.10 21.04
C MET A 13 -3.52 -2.46 21.97
N ALA A 14 -3.10 -3.72 21.94
CA ALA A 14 -1.90 -4.17 22.63
C ALA A 14 -0.65 -3.93 21.75
N GLY A 15 -0.23 -2.67 21.61
CA GLY A 15 1.09 -2.31 21.10
C GLY A 15 2.14 -2.47 22.20
N GLY A 16 2.52 -3.71 22.51
CA GLY A 16 3.68 -3.99 23.37
C GLY A 16 5.00 -3.56 22.69
N PRO A 17 6.14 -3.53 23.41
CA PRO A 17 7.44 -3.30 22.80
C PRO A 17 7.69 -4.36 21.72
N MET A 18 7.66 -3.95 20.44
CA MET A 18 7.88 -4.86 19.33
C MET A 18 9.34 -5.33 19.31
N ASP A 19 9.52 -6.64 19.47
CA ASP A 19 10.78 -7.32 19.22
C ASP A 19 11.06 -7.44 17.71
N VAL A 20 12.33 -7.48 17.32
CA VAL A 20 12.76 -7.46 15.91
C VAL A 20 12.16 -8.62 15.12
N ASP A 21 12.11 -9.80 15.71
CA ASP A 21 11.56 -11.01 15.08
C ASP A 21 10.05 -10.94 14.91
N SER A 22 9.34 -10.33 15.87
CA SER A 22 7.89 -10.13 15.80
C SER A 22 7.53 -9.13 14.71
N ALA A 23 8.28 -8.02 14.62
CA ALA A 23 8.14 -7.03 13.55
C ALA A 23 8.42 -7.65 12.17
N LEU A 24 9.46 -8.48 12.07
CA LEU A 24 9.80 -9.16 10.82
C LEU A 24 8.70 -10.14 10.39
N GLN A 25 8.11 -10.87 11.33
CA GLN A 25 7.00 -11.77 11.06
C GLN A 25 5.78 -11.02 10.50
N GLU A 26 5.46 -9.85 11.06
CA GLU A 26 4.34 -9.02 10.58
C GLU A 26 4.61 -8.48 9.17
N VAL A 27 5.81 -7.96 8.93
CA VAL A 27 6.24 -7.47 7.60
C VAL A 27 6.17 -8.59 6.55
N LEU A 28 6.61 -9.80 6.89
CA LEU A 28 6.56 -10.96 6.00
C LEU A 28 5.13 -11.40 5.69
N LYS A 29 4.22 -11.35 6.67
CA LYS A 29 2.78 -11.64 6.46
C LYS A 29 2.15 -10.63 5.50
N THR A 30 2.41 -9.35 5.70
CA THR A 30 1.93 -8.28 4.81
C THR A 30 2.49 -8.47 3.40
N ALA A 31 3.79 -8.75 3.28
CA ALA A 31 4.44 -9.05 2.00
C ALA A 31 3.84 -10.25 1.27
N LEU A 32 3.43 -11.28 2.00
CA LEU A 32 2.80 -12.46 1.45
C LEU A 32 1.41 -12.16 0.87
N ILE A 33 0.62 -11.29 1.53
CA ILE A 33 -0.72 -10.90 1.05
C ILE A 33 -0.63 -10.14 -0.29
N HIS A 34 0.42 -9.35 -0.47
CA HIS A 34 0.63 -8.53 -1.67
C HIS A 34 1.46 -9.23 -2.76
N ASP A 35 1.65 -10.56 -2.68
CA ASP A 35 2.44 -11.37 -3.62
C ASP A 35 3.87 -10.85 -3.87
N GLY A 36 4.42 -10.03 -2.96
CA GLY A 36 5.72 -9.39 -3.14
C GLY A 36 6.83 -10.06 -2.33
N LEU A 37 6.72 -11.38 -2.16
CA LEU A 37 7.69 -12.20 -1.46
C LEU A 37 8.44 -13.13 -2.43
N ALA A 38 9.73 -12.88 -2.66
CA ALA A 38 10.61 -13.77 -3.41
C ALA A 38 11.19 -14.83 -2.47
N ARG A 39 10.69 -16.07 -2.59
CA ARG A 39 11.05 -17.20 -1.73
C ARG A 39 12.08 -18.10 -2.41
N GLY A 40 13.18 -18.37 -1.72
CA GLY A 40 14.23 -19.26 -2.19
C GLY A 40 15.28 -18.57 -3.06
N ILE A 41 16.49 -19.14 -3.06
CA ILE A 41 17.70 -18.47 -3.55
C ILE A 41 17.64 -18.03 -5.01
N ARG A 42 17.13 -18.87 -5.92
CA ARG A 42 17.10 -18.55 -7.35
C ARG A 42 16.24 -17.32 -7.64
N VAL A 43 15.10 -17.21 -6.94
CA VAL A 43 14.18 -16.08 -7.12
C VAL A 43 14.69 -14.86 -6.38
N ALA A 44 15.27 -15.05 -5.18
CA ALA A 44 15.92 -13.99 -4.42
C ALA A 44 17.03 -13.31 -5.21
N VAL A 45 17.98 -14.08 -5.77
CA VAL A 45 19.08 -13.56 -6.60
C VAL A 45 18.54 -12.81 -7.82
N LYS A 46 17.50 -13.34 -8.48
CA LYS A 46 16.85 -12.66 -9.60
C LYS A 46 16.22 -11.31 -9.19
N ALA A 47 15.63 -11.22 -8.00
CA ALA A 47 15.03 -9.99 -7.49
C ALA A 47 16.08 -8.96 -7.06
N LEU A 48 17.19 -9.43 -6.47
CA LEU A 48 18.36 -8.62 -6.11
C LEU A 48 18.99 -8.01 -7.36
N ASP A 49 19.28 -8.82 -8.37
CA ASP A 49 19.91 -8.41 -9.63
C ASP A 49 19.04 -7.41 -10.43
N LYS A 50 17.72 -7.61 -10.43
CA LYS A 50 16.77 -6.68 -11.05
C LYS A 50 16.58 -5.36 -10.29
N ARG A 51 17.24 -5.17 -9.13
CA ARG A 51 17.06 -4.01 -8.24
C ARG A 51 15.60 -3.80 -7.80
N GLN A 52 14.86 -4.90 -7.67
CA GLN A 52 13.46 -4.89 -7.21
C GLN A 52 13.35 -5.21 -5.72
N ALA A 53 14.46 -5.53 -5.07
CA ALA A 53 14.53 -5.92 -3.67
C ALA A 53 14.60 -4.70 -2.75
N LEU A 54 13.70 -4.66 -1.76
CA LEU A 54 13.68 -3.65 -0.69
C LEU A 54 14.43 -4.12 0.55
N LEU A 55 14.31 -5.41 0.88
CA LEU A 55 14.91 -6.03 2.05
C LEU A 55 15.27 -7.48 1.72
N CYS A 56 16.44 -7.93 2.13
CA CYS A 56 16.86 -9.33 2.03
C CYS A 56 16.97 -9.94 3.43
N ILE A 57 16.45 -11.16 3.60
CA ILE A 57 16.47 -11.89 4.86
C ILE A 57 17.15 -13.23 4.60
N LEU A 58 18.23 -13.49 5.33
CA LEU A 58 19.06 -14.69 5.21
C LEU A 58 18.98 -15.52 6.49
N ALA A 59 18.83 -16.84 6.35
CA ALA A 59 18.91 -17.74 7.50
C ALA A 59 20.38 -18.07 7.82
N ASN A 60 20.74 -18.06 9.11
CA ASN A 60 22.06 -18.46 9.60
C ASN A 60 22.31 -19.96 9.39
N SER A 61 21.26 -20.78 9.44
CA SER A 61 21.32 -22.22 9.16
C SER A 61 21.33 -22.56 7.65
N CYS A 62 22.17 -21.89 6.87
CA CYS A 62 22.33 -22.18 5.45
C CYS A 62 23.37 -23.30 5.25
N ASP A 63 22.98 -24.40 4.61
CA ASP A 63 23.83 -25.59 4.46
C ASP A 63 25.09 -25.34 3.62
N GLU A 64 25.03 -24.41 2.66
CA GLU A 64 26.11 -24.15 1.71
C GLU A 64 26.62 -22.70 1.80
N PRO A 65 27.89 -22.48 2.20
CA PRO A 65 28.45 -21.14 2.42
C PRO A 65 28.67 -20.34 1.13
N ALA A 66 28.56 -20.97 -0.04
CA ALA A 66 28.57 -20.25 -1.32
C ALA A 66 27.34 -19.33 -1.46
N TYR A 67 26.18 -19.78 -0.94
CA TYR A 67 24.94 -19.02 -1.02
C TYR A 67 24.93 -17.79 -0.14
N THR A 68 25.45 -17.90 1.09
CA THR A 68 25.56 -16.76 1.99
C THR A 68 26.47 -15.69 1.41
N LYS A 69 27.63 -16.08 0.87
CA LYS A 69 28.56 -15.16 0.19
C LYS A 69 27.93 -14.47 -1.01
N LEU A 70 27.23 -15.20 -1.88
CA LEU A 70 26.56 -14.65 -3.06
C LEU A 70 25.51 -13.59 -2.65
N VAL A 71 24.63 -13.93 -1.71
CA VAL A 71 23.55 -13.03 -1.27
C VAL A 71 24.12 -11.80 -0.56
N THR A 72 25.10 -11.98 0.33
CA THR A 72 25.76 -10.86 1.02
C THR A 72 26.47 -9.94 0.05
N ALA A 73 27.17 -10.48 -0.97
CA ALA A 73 27.82 -9.68 -2.00
C ALA A 73 26.81 -8.85 -2.81
N LEU A 74 25.73 -9.48 -3.29
CA LEU A 74 24.68 -8.79 -4.05
C LEU A 74 23.96 -7.70 -3.24
N CYS A 75 23.70 -7.96 -1.94
CA CYS A 75 23.10 -6.97 -1.07
C CYS A 75 24.03 -5.78 -0.85
N SER A 76 25.33 -6.03 -0.62
CA SER A 76 26.34 -4.99 -0.45
C SER A 76 26.56 -4.18 -1.74
N GLU A 77 26.52 -4.81 -2.91
CA GLU A 77 26.73 -4.16 -4.20
C GLU A 77 25.56 -3.22 -4.56
N HIS A 78 24.33 -3.65 -4.30
CA HIS A 78 23.13 -2.87 -4.63
C HIS A 78 22.64 -1.96 -3.49
N GLY A 79 23.30 -1.98 -2.32
CA GLY A 79 22.92 -1.17 -1.17
C GLY A 79 21.61 -1.61 -0.52
N ILE A 80 21.29 -2.90 -0.59
CA ILE A 80 20.05 -3.47 -0.06
C ILE A 80 20.30 -3.91 1.38
N PRO A 81 19.45 -3.52 2.36
CA PRO A 81 19.55 -4.00 3.72
C PRO A 81 19.45 -5.52 3.82
N LEU A 82 20.35 -6.12 4.59
CA LEU A 82 20.40 -7.56 4.87
C LEU A 82 20.12 -7.80 6.35
N LEU A 83 19.12 -8.63 6.65
CA LEU A 83 18.82 -9.13 7.99
C LEU A 83 19.11 -10.63 8.09
N THR A 84 19.57 -11.07 9.25
CA THR A 84 19.85 -12.48 9.54
C THR A 84 18.86 -13.04 10.54
N VAL A 85 18.37 -14.25 10.29
CA VAL A 85 17.44 -14.99 11.16
C VAL A 85 18.07 -16.33 11.54
N ASP A 86 17.81 -16.81 12.75
CA ASP A 86 18.49 -17.98 13.31
C ASP A 86 18.24 -19.29 12.54
N SER A 87 16.99 -19.55 12.15
CA SER A 87 16.59 -20.84 11.58
C SER A 87 15.84 -20.70 10.26
N ASN A 88 16.26 -21.50 9.26
CA ASN A 88 15.59 -21.60 7.96
C ASN A 88 14.15 -22.12 8.07
N LYS A 89 13.82 -22.93 9.08
CA LYS A 89 12.46 -23.42 9.32
C LYS A 89 11.55 -22.31 9.82
N MET A 90 12.03 -21.45 10.72
CA MET A 90 11.27 -20.29 11.20
C MET A 90 10.99 -19.34 10.04
N LEU A 91 12.01 -19.01 9.25
CA LEU A 91 11.85 -18.15 8.07
C LEU A 91 10.89 -18.77 7.05
N GLY A 92 10.94 -20.09 6.86
CA GLY A 92 10.02 -20.83 6.00
C GLY A 92 8.56 -20.72 6.46
N GLU A 93 8.32 -20.89 7.76
CA GLU A 93 6.99 -20.73 8.37
C GLU A 93 6.47 -19.30 8.18
N TRP A 94 7.28 -18.29 8.49
CA TRP A 94 6.92 -16.88 8.35
C TRP A 94 6.66 -16.46 6.89
N SER A 95 7.31 -17.13 5.95
CA SER A 95 7.14 -16.91 4.51
C SER A 95 5.97 -17.68 3.89
N GLY A 96 5.14 -18.33 4.72
CA GLY A 96 3.98 -19.10 4.26
C GLY A 96 4.32 -20.43 3.59
N LEU A 97 5.54 -20.97 3.80
CA LEU A 97 5.91 -22.31 3.32
C LEU A 97 5.46 -23.40 4.29
N CYS A 98 4.21 -23.37 4.71
CA CYS A 98 3.62 -24.35 5.61
C CYS A 98 2.18 -24.67 5.22
N LYS A 99 1.66 -25.78 5.76
CA LYS A 99 0.23 -26.10 5.72
C LYS A 99 -0.38 -25.73 7.05
N ILE A 100 -1.55 -25.11 7.03
CA ILE A 100 -2.27 -24.73 8.25
C ILE A 100 -3.26 -25.83 8.61
N ASP A 101 -3.30 -26.16 9.91
CA ASP A 101 -4.26 -27.10 10.45
C ASP A 101 -5.57 -26.44 10.86
N LYS A 102 -6.56 -27.26 11.25
CA LYS A 102 -7.86 -26.77 11.74
C LYS A 102 -7.71 -25.89 12.99
N GLU A 103 -6.68 -26.12 13.79
CA GLU A 103 -6.36 -25.32 14.99
C GLU A 103 -5.51 -24.07 14.70
N GLY A 104 -5.22 -23.77 13.43
CA GLY A 104 -4.41 -22.60 13.04
C GLY A 104 -2.90 -22.77 13.21
N LYS A 105 -2.42 -23.97 13.57
CA LYS A 105 -1.00 -24.27 13.73
C LYS A 105 -0.34 -24.67 12.42
N ALA A 106 0.92 -24.28 12.22
CA ALA A 106 1.72 -24.68 11.06
C ALA A 106 2.15 -26.16 11.14
N ARG A 107 1.84 -26.92 10.09
CA ARG A 107 2.35 -28.28 9.83
C ARG A 107 3.06 -28.34 8.49
N LYS A 108 3.93 -29.35 8.33
CA LYS A 108 4.71 -29.59 7.09
C LYS A 108 5.45 -28.32 6.62
N VAL A 109 6.10 -27.64 7.57
CA VAL A 109 6.92 -26.45 7.30
C VAL A 109 8.11 -26.84 6.44
N VAL A 110 8.25 -26.17 5.30
CA VAL A 110 9.41 -26.25 4.42
C VAL A 110 10.33 -25.09 4.75
N GLY A 111 11.60 -25.36 4.99
CA GLY A 111 12.57 -24.32 5.31
C GLY A 111 12.84 -23.40 4.12
N SER A 112 13.12 -22.14 4.41
CA SER A 112 13.60 -21.16 3.44
C SER A 112 14.96 -20.63 3.87
N SER A 113 15.96 -20.72 2.99
CA SER A 113 17.30 -20.21 3.28
C SER A 113 17.43 -18.70 3.05
N CYS A 114 16.64 -18.15 2.13
CA CYS A 114 16.68 -16.73 1.77
C CYS A 114 15.30 -16.29 1.29
N VAL A 115 14.89 -15.10 1.75
CA VAL A 115 13.62 -14.47 1.42
C VAL A 115 13.89 -13.01 1.13
N VAL A 116 13.36 -12.51 0.02
CA VAL A 116 13.52 -11.12 -0.39
C VAL A 116 12.15 -10.48 -0.53
N ILE A 117 11.98 -9.31 0.09
CA ILE A 117 10.79 -8.49 -0.08
C ILE A 117 10.99 -7.64 -1.33
N THR A 118 10.09 -7.77 -2.29
CA THR A 118 10.13 -7.00 -3.53
C THR A 118 9.30 -5.72 -3.42
N GLY A 119 9.66 -4.74 -4.26
CA GLY A 119 9.12 -3.38 -4.33
C GLY A 119 7.60 -3.26 -4.37
N SER A 120 6.89 -4.32 -4.74
CA SER A 120 5.42 -4.34 -4.78
C SER A 120 4.76 -4.28 -3.40
N VAL A 121 5.49 -4.58 -2.32
CA VAL A 121 4.89 -4.75 -0.97
C VAL A 121 4.69 -3.45 -0.19
N ILE A 122 5.54 -2.44 -0.37
CA ILE A 122 5.63 -1.32 0.58
C ILE A 122 5.04 -0.01 0.01
N LYS A 123 4.06 -0.13 -0.89
CA LYS A 123 3.33 1.03 -1.43
C LYS A 123 1.85 1.01 -1.06
N MET A 124 1.55 0.66 0.19
CA MET A 124 0.17 0.70 0.71
C MET A 124 -0.05 1.78 1.77
N SER A 125 0.94 2.62 2.11
CA SER A 125 0.72 3.70 3.11
C SER A 125 -0.20 4.84 2.64
N GLY A 126 -0.84 4.70 1.49
CA GLY A 126 -1.83 5.67 1.01
C GLY A 126 -2.66 5.24 -0.19
N HIS A 127 -2.76 3.93 -0.49
CA HIS A 127 -3.54 3.48 -1.64
C HIS A 127 -4.96 4.05 -1.57
N THR A 128 -5.42 4.62 -2.67
CA THR A 128 -6.65 5.38 -2.69
C THR A 128 -7.45 5.00 -3.94
N ILE A 129 -8.71 4.65 -3.75
CA ILE A 129 -9.64 4.30 -4.84
C ILE A 129 -10.64 5.43 -4.97
N MET A 130 -10.77 5.99 -6.17
CA MET A 130 -11.80 6.97 -6.51
C MET A 130 -12.96 6.26 -7.19
N LEU A 131 -14.17 6.50 -6.69
CA LEU A 131 -15.43 6.09 -7.31
C LEU A 131 -16.13 7.36 -7.80
N ILE A 132 -16.51 7.39 -9.07
CA ILE A 132 -17.13 8.57 -9.68
C ILE A 132 -18.28 8.18 -10.60
N GLN A 133 -19.33 8.98 -10.60
CA GLN A 133 -20.37 8.98 -11.62
C GLN A 133 -20.33 10.32 -12.34
N SER A 134 -19.84 10.33 -13.58
CA SER A 134 -19.59 11.57 -14.33
C SER A 134 -20.84 12.21 -14.96
N GLY A 135 -21.98 11.50 -14.99
CA GLY A 135 -23.24 12.05 -15.47
C GLY A 135 -24.47 11.35 -14.90
N ASN A 136 -25.67 11.84 -15.21
CA ASN A 136 -26.92 11.34 -14.58
C ASN A 136 -27.28 9.90 -14.94
N ARG A 137 -26.59 9.30 -15.93
CA ARG A 137 -26.82 7.91 -16.32
C ARG A 137 -25.92 6.98 -15.52
N LEU A 138 -26.50 5.89 -15.03
CA LEU A 138 -25.79 4.90 -14.20
C LEU A 138 -24.64 4.20 -14.93
N ASP A 139 -24.67 4.16 -16.26
CA ASP A 139 -23.61 3.60 -17.12
C ASP A 139 -22.33 4.46 -17.14
N THR A 140 -22.36 5.66 -16.56
CA THR A 140 -21.20 6.55 -16.44
C THR A 140 -20.37 6.32 -15.18
N ARG A 141 -20.75 5.35 -14.34
CA ARG A 141 -20.01 4.98 -13.13
C ARG A 141 -18.68 4.32 -13.50
N SER A 142 -17.60 4.82 -12.92
CA SER A 142 -16.27 4.25 -13.06
C SER A 142 -15.51 4.32 -11.74
N TYR A 143 -14.44 3.53 -11.65
CA TYR A 143 -13.48 3.61 -10.57
C TYR A 143 -12.08 3.88 -11.12
N SER A 144 -11.18 4.38 -10.28
CA SER A 144 -9.77 4.55 -10.59
C SER A 144 -8.93 4.32 -9.34
N ASP A 145 -7.82 3.63 -9.50
CA ASP A 145 -6.91 3.26 -8.41
C ASP A 145 -5.66 4.15 -8.44
N PHE A 146 -5.19 4.57 -7.27
CA PHE A 146 -4.03 5.44 -7.10
C PHE A 146 -3.11 4.94 -5.99
N ASP A 147 -1.80 5.15 -6.16
CA ASP A 147 -0.80 4.73 -5.17
C ASP A 147 -0.83 5.59 -3.90
N SER A 148 -1.42 6.79 -3.98
CA SER A 148 -1.49 7.74 -2.87
C SER A 148 -2.74 8.61 -2.92
N LEU A 149 -3.13 9.16 -1.76
CA LEU A 149 -4.19 10.17 -1.68
C LEU A 149 -3.87 11.40 -2.55
N THR A 150 -2.62 11.86 -2.55
CA THR A 150 -2.22 13.05 -3.33
C THR A 150 -2.44 12.83 -4.83
N GLU A 151 -2.03 11.68 -5.35
CA GLU A 151 -2.22 11.34 -6.77
C GLU A 151 -3.71 11.23 -7.15
N CYS A 152 -4.54 10.70 -6.24
CA CYS A 152 -5.99 10.68 -6.41
C CYS A 152 -6.58 12.10 -6.49
N LEU A 153 -6.17 13.01 -5.59
CA LEU A 153 -6.66 14.40 -5.59
C LEU A 153 -6.20 15.15 -6.87
N GLU A 154 -4.97 14.93 -7.32
CA GLU A 154 -4.48 15.42 -8.61
C GLU A 154 -5.25 14.80 -9.80
N GLY A 155 -5.69 13.55 -9.68
CA GLY A 155 -6.59 12.90 -10.63
C GLY A 155 -7.93 13.63 -10.77
N ILE A 156 -8.50 14.10 -9.66
CA ILE A 156 -9.75 14.89 -9.64
C ILE A 156 -9.54 16.24 -10.32
N CYS A 157 -8.42 16.93 -10.04
CA CYS A 157 -8.05 18.17 -10.73
C CYS A 157 -7.92 17.94 -12.25
N ARG A 158 -7.24 16.86 -12.67
CA ARG A 158 -7.11 16.48 -14.09
C ARG A 158 -8.46 16.21 -14.76
N LEU A 159 -9.38 15.56 -14.04
CA LEU A 159 -10.73 15.28 -14.52
C LEU A 159 -11.50 16.58 -14.81
N TYR A 160 -11.36 17.58 -13.95
CA TYR A 160 -11.93 18.91 -14.18
C TYR A 160 -11.25 19.65 -15.34
N GLU A 161 -9.91 19.58 -15.44
CA GLU A 161 -9.16 20.16 -16.56
C GLU A 161 -9.57 19.57 -17.91
N GLU A 162 -9.83 18.26 -17.97
CA GLU A 162 -10.38 17.61 -19.16
C GLU A 162 -11.81 18.08 -19.47
N HIS A 163 -12.64 18.30 -18.45
CA HIS A 163 -13.97 18.89 -18.62
C HIS A 163 -13.88 20.30 -19.24
N LEU A 164 -12.96 21.14 -18.74
CA LEU A 164 -12.71 22.49 -19.28
C LEU A 164 -12.19 22.46 -20.72
N LYS A 165 -11.30 21.52 -21.05
CA LYS A 165 -10.80 21.35 -22.44
C LYS A 165 -11.91 21.00 -23.41
N ARG A 166 -12.87 20.17 -23.00
CA ARG A 166 -14.01 19.79 -23.85
C ARG A 166 -14.97 20.95 -24.07
N SER A 167 -15.15 21.82 -23.09
CA SER A 167 -16.06 22.97 -23.17
C SER A 167 -15.41 24.22 -23.78
N SER A 168 -14.08 24.32 -23.82
CA SER A 168 -13.36 25.46 -24.42
C SER A 168 -12.03 25.04 -25.07
N PRO A 169 -12.07 24.50 -26.31
CA PRO A 169 -10.91 23.88 -26.99
C PRO A 169 -9.79 24.85 -27.39
N THR A 170 -10.03 26.17 -27.32
CA THR A 170 -9.16 27.20 -27.91
C THR A 170 -8.11 27.78 -26.96
N THR A 171 -8.11 27.41 -25.68
CA THR A 171 -7.19 27.99 -24.68
C THR A 171 -6.00 27.05 -24.40
N PRO A 172 -4.75 27.45 -24.70
CA PRO A 172 -3.58 26.57 -24.57
C PRO A 172 -3.11 26.35 -23.13
N SER A 173 -3.50 27.23 -22.20
CA SER A 173 -3.18 27.17 -20.77
C SER A 173 -4.49 27.15 -19.99
N ILE A 174 -4.81 26.04 -19.34
CA ILE A 174 -5.98 25.95 -18.47
C ILE A 174 -5.64 26.67 -17.17
N THR A 175 -6.38 27.75 -16.88
CA THR A 175 -6.36 28.43 -15.58
C THR A 175 -7.78 28.45 -15.06
N TYR A 176 -7.98 28.03 -13.82
CA TYR A 176 -9.28 28.00 -13.16
C TYR A 176 -9.14 28.39 -11.69
N ASP A 177 -10.23 28.92 -11.13
CA ASP A 177 -10.33 29.19 -9.70
C ASP A 177 -10.77 27.92 -8.96
N ILE A 178 -10.27 27.74 -7.73
CA ILE A 178 -10.67 26.63 -6.86
C ILE A 178 -12.19 26.59 -6.63
N SER A 179 -12.86 27.74 -6.62
CA SER A 179 -14.32 27.81 -6.55
C SER A 179 -14.99 27.07 -7.72
N GLN A 180 -14.48 27.23 -8.94
CA GLN A 180 -15.06 26.57 -10.11
C GLN A 180 -14.83 25.06 -10.10
N LEU A 181 -13.70 24.60 -9.53
CA LEU A 181 -13.46 23.18 -9.30
C LEU A 181 -14.43 22.61 -8.25
N PHE A 182 -14.75 23.37 -7.20
CA PHE A 182 -15.70 22.95 -6.17
C PHE A 182 -17.12 22.86 -6.69
N ASP A 183 -17.55 23.85 -7.49
CA ASP A 183 -18.86 23.81 -8.15
C ASP A 183 -18.98 22.58 -9.05
N PHE A 184 -17.92 22.28 -9.82
CA PHE A 184 -17.87 21.07 -10.63
C PHE A 184 -18.00 19.78 -9.81
N ILE A 185 -17.30 19.68 -8.67
CA ILE A 185 -17.39 18.51 -7.78
C ILE A 185 -18.80 18.37 -7.20
N ASP A 186 -19.43 19.49 -6.84
CA ASP A 186 -20.78 19.50 -6.28
C ASP A 186 -21.84 19.09 -7.31
N ASP A 187 -21.64 19.44 -8.58
CA ASP A 187 -22.52 19.05 -9.70
C ASP A 187 -22.42 17.57 -10.11
N LEU A 188 -21.35 16.86 -9.73
CA LEU A 188 -21.23 15.42 -10.01
C LEU A 188 -22.35 14.64 -9.32
N PRO A 189 -23.05 13.69 -9.98
CA PRO A 189 -24.06 12.89 -9.29
C PRO A 189 -23.52 12.08 -8.10
N ASP A 190 -22.31 11.55 -8.22
CA ASP A 190 -21.64 10.82 -7.15
C ASP A 190 -20.12 10.93 -7.28
N LEU A 191 -19.46 11.12 -6.13
CA LEU A 191 -18.01 11.11 -5.99
C LEU A 191 -17.67 10.66 -4.57
N SER A 192 -16.94 9.55 -4.47
CA SER A 192 -16.46 8.99 -3.22
C SER A 192 -15.02 8.52 -3.36
N VAL A 193 -14.24 8.69 -2.30
CA VAL A 193 -12.85 8.28 -2.23
C VAL A 193 -12.68 7.31 -1.08
N LEU A 194 -12.14 6.13 -1.36
CA LEU A 194 -11.75 5.14 -0.37
C LEU A 194 -10.25 5.28 -0.14
N ALA A 195 -9.84 5.88 0.97
CA ALA A 195 -8.42 5.97 1.31
C ALA A 195 -8.04 4.86 2.28
N TYR A 196 -6.99 4.11 1.97
CA TYR A 196 -6.48 3.06 2.82
C TYR A 196 -5.80 3.65 4.06
N ASN A 197 -6.25 3.23 5.23
CA ASN A 197 -5.61 3.51 6.49
C ASN A 197 -4.77 2.29 6.90
N SER A 198 -3.44 2.47 6.90
CA SER A 198 -2.49 1.43 7.28
C SER A 198 -2.48 1.12 8.78
N GLU A 199 -2.93 2.04 9.64
CA GLU A 199 -3.00 1.81 11.10
C GLU A 199 -4.15 0.86 11.47
N HIS A 200 -5.23 0.88 10.67
CA HIS A 200 -6.42 0.06 10.91
C HIS A 200 -6.65 -1.02 9.84
N ASN A 201 -5.73 -1.14 8.88
CA ASN A 201 -5.82 -2.06 7.74
C ASN A 201 -7.19 -2.03 7.02
N MET A 202 -7.78 -0.84 6.88
CA MET A 202 -9.11 -0.68 6.31
C MET A 202 -9.20 0.55 5.41
N TYR A 203 -10.13 0.50 4.46
CA TYR A 203 -10.51 1.66 3.68
C TYR A 203 -11.54 2.49 4.45
N ALA A 204 -11.27 3.78 4.59
CA ALA A 204 -12.25 4.74 5.07
C ALA A 204 -12.90 5.44 3.86
N PRO A 205 -14.25 5.46 3.77
CA PRO A 205 -14.95 6.17 2.72
C PRO A 205 -15.06 7.67 3.03
N TYR A 206 -14.81 8.49 2.02
CA TYR A 206 -14.88 9.95 2.10
C TYR A 206 -15.69 10.51 0.93
N GLY A 207 -16.64 11.39 1.26
CA GLY A 207 -17.47 12.07 0.26
C GLY A 207 -16.87 13.39 -0.24
N LYS A 208 -17.64 14.08 -1.08
CA LYS A 208 -17.25 15.34 -1.75
C LYS A 208 -16.72 16.43 -0.81
N ASP A 209 -17.36 16.67 0.33
CA ASP A 209 -16.94 17.76 1.23
C ASP A 209 -15.52 17.53 1.78
N TRP A 210 -15.23 16.29 2.17
CA TRP A 210 -13.89 15.90 2.60
C TRP A 210 -12.88 16.02 1.45
N VAL A 211 -13.26 15.60 0.25
CA VAL A 211 -12.42 15.72 -0.96
C VAL A 211 -12.08 17.19 -1.24
N LYS A 212 -13.07 18.09 -1.22
CA LYS A 212 -12.87 19.54 -1.41
C LYS A 212 -11.90 20.11 -0.37
N GLU A 213 -12.06 19.74 0.90
CA GLU A 213 -11.16 20.16 1.98
C GLU A 213 -9.70 19.71 1.71
N LYS A 214 -9.50 18.44 1.30
CA LYS A 214 -8.16 17.92 1.01
C LYS A 214 -7.54 18.57 -0.23
N ILE A 215 -8.31 18.84 -1.28
CA ILE A 215 -7.85 19.59 -2.46
C ILE A 215 -7.40 21.00 -2.05
N TYR A 216 -8.19 21.70 -1.22
CA TYR A 216 -7.83 23.03 -0.71
C TYR A 216 -6.46 23.01 -0.01
N VAL A 217 -6.27 22.07 0.91
CA VAL A 217 -5.00 21.93 1.65
C VAL A 217 -3.84 21.60 0.71
N MET A 218 -4.05 20.70 -0.26
CA MET A 218 -3.04 20.31 -1.25
C MET A 218 -2.58 21.51 -2.09
N LEU A 219 -3.52 22.22 -2.71
CA LEU A 219 -3.22 23.37 -3.58
C LEU A 219 -2.59 24.52 -2.80
N ARG A 220 -3.06 24.79 -1.58
CA ARG A 220 -2.47 25.82 -0.70
C ARG A 220 -1.01 25.50 -0.36
N ARG A 221 -0.67 24.23 -0.10
CA ARG A 221 0.72 23.81 0.16
C ARG A 221 1.60 23.99 -1.07
N GLN A 222 1.12 23.58 -2.25
CA GLN A 222 1.86 23.74 -3.51
C GLN A 222 2.13 25.22 -3.84
N ALA A 223 1.16 26.10 -3.60
CA ALA A 223 1.34 27.54 -3.80
C ALA A 223 2.35 28.18 -2.82
N ALA A 224 2.46 27.64 -1.60
CA ALA A 224 3.42 28.13 -0.59
C ALA A 224 4.88 27.67 -0.83
N THR A 225 5.10 26.72 -1.73
CA THR A 225 6.42 26.14 -2.02
C THR A 225 7.06 26.73 -3.29
N LYS A 226 6.35 27.64 -3.98
CA LYS A 226 6.85 28.47 -5.07
C LYS A 226 7.22 29.86 -4.56
#